data_AF-A0A4V3ID83-F1
#
_entry.id   AF-A0A4V3ID83-F1
#
_cell.length_a   1.000
_cell.length_b   1.000
_cell.length_c   1.000
_cell.angle_alpha   90.00
_cell.angle_beta   90.00
_cell.angle_gamma   90.00
#
_symmetry.space_group_name_H-M   'P 1'
#
loop_
_entity.id
_entity.type
_entity.pdbx_description
1 polymer ?
#
loop_
_entity_poly.entity_id
_entity_poly.type
_entity_poly.pdbx_seq_one_letter_code
_entity_poly.pdbx_strand_id
1 'polypeptide(L)'
;MLWRTLLHSLLSRFGARLGHYDVARTRFITLPTDQDILRHMNNGVYLSIMDIARFDLLHRTGIWAIFLAKGWYPVVVSETISFRKSLTLGQRFTVESRILGFDEKAVYVEQRFVRPDADGAPEVYAQGFIRGRFLKRGGGVVTIDELTDAVGAVPASVTVPHWLLEWSTDVAMPATRAAAPSLWE
;
A
#
# COMPACT_ATOMS: atom_id res chain seq x y z
N MET A 1 -15.57 -3.88 -2.47
CA MET A 1 -14.27 -3.85 -1.76
C MET A 1 -14.36 -4.13 -0.27
N LEU A 2 -15.24 -3.46 0.49
CA LEU A 2 -15.34 -3.62 1.95
C LEU A 2 -15.33 -5.08 2.46
N TRP A 3 -16.16 -5.95 1.90
CA TRP A 3 -16.20 -7.37 2.30
C TRP A 3 -14.88 -8.12 2.08
N ARG A 4 -14.18 -7.81 0.98
CA ARG A 4 -12.88 -8.38 0.67
C ARG A 4 -11.83 -7.89 1.68
N THR A 5 -11.89 -6.61 2.07
CA THR A 5 -11.04 -6.05 3.12
C THR A 5 -11.26 -6.74 4.46
N LEU A 6 -12.52 -6.90 4.89
CA LEU A 6 -12.86 -7.58 6.14
C LEU A 6 -12.38 -9.04 6.15
N LEU A 7 -12.59 -9.77 5.05
CA LEU A 7 -12.11 -11.14 4.89
C LEU A 7 -10.59 -11.22 5.03
N HIS A 8 -9.83 -10.39 4.30
CA HIS A 8 -8.37 -10.45 4.34
C HIS A 8 -7.81 -9.94 5.67
N SER A 9 -8.46 -8.97 6.30
CA SER A 9 -8.14 -8.56 7.68
C SER A 9 -8.29 -9.74 8.65
N LEU A 10 -9.37 -10.51 8.55
CA LEU A 10 -9.54 -11.73 9.36
C LEU A 10 -8.47 -12.78 9.04
N LEU A 11 -8.24 -13.08 7.76
CA LEU A 11 -7.27 -14.09 7.31
C LEU A 11 -5.83 -13.73 7.71
N SER A 12 -5.47 -12.45 7.69
CA SER A 12 -4.13 -11.95 8.05
C SER A 12 -3.74 -12.33 9.49
N ARG A 13 -4.72 -12.46 10.39
CA ARG A 13 -4.51 -12.85 11.80
C ARG A 13 -3.98 -14.26 11.96
N PHE A 14 -4.24 -15.12 10.98
CA PHE A 14 -3.79 -16.52 10.94
C PHE A 14 -2.56 -16.72 10.05
N GLY A 15 -2.08 -15.66 9.39
CA GLY A 15 -0.86 -15.71 8.58
C GLY A 15 0.41 -15.74 9.44
N ALA A 16 1.51 -16.21 8.84
CA ALA A 16 2.82 -16.14 9.46
C ALA A 16 3.19 -14.67 9.79
N ARG A 17 3.72 -14.47 11.00
CA ARG A 17 4.23 -13.16 11.45
C ARG A 17 5.47 -12.77 10.65
N LEU A 18 5.61 -11.47 10.46
CA LEU A 18 6.66 -10.87 9.63
C LEU A 18 7.40 -9.82 10.45
N GLY A 19 8.68 -9.64 10.17
CA GLY A 19 9.42 -8.45 10.58
C GLY A 19 8.88 -7.21 9.86
N HIS A 20 9.06 -6.02 10.46
CA HIS A 20 8.47 -4.77 9.97
C HIS A 20 8.86 -4.41 8.53
N TYR A 21 10.01 -4.89 8.04
CA TYR A 21 10.55 -4.61 6.71
C TYR A 21 10.59 -5.85 5.80
N ASP A 22 9.95 -6.95 6.21
CA ASP A 22 9.80 -8.14 5.37
C ASP A 22 8.79 -7.89 4.23
N VAL A 23 8.84 -8.75 3.21
CA VAL A 23 7.87 -8.74 2.12
C VAL A 23 6.63 -9.55 2.52
N ALA A 24 5.50 -8.87 2.71
CA ALA A 24 4.22 -9.53 2.85
C ALA A 24 3.71 -10.03 1.50
N ARG A 25 3.26 -11.29 1.45
CA ARG A 25 2.65 -11.91 0.27
C ARG A 25 1.20 -12.24 0.56
N THR A 26 0.28 -11.56 -0.11
CA THR A 26 -1.16 -11.73 0.06
C THR A 26 -1.75 -12.29 -1.22
N ARG A 27 -2.47 -13.42 -1.13
CA ARG A 27 -3.02 -14.12 -2.29
C ARG A 27 -4.43 -13.64 -2.60
N PHE A 28 -4.72 -13.49 -3.89
CA PHE A 28 -5.98 -12.97 -4.40
C PHE A 28 -6.45 -13.74 -5.64
N ILE A 29 -7.72 -13.55 -5.98
CA ILE A 29 -8.32 -13.95 -7.25
C ILE A 29 -9.10 -12.78 -7.82
N THR A 30 -9.08 -12.58 -9.14
CA THR A 30 -9.91 -11.58 -9.81
C THR A 30 -11.37 -12.04 -9.85
N LEU A 31 -12.28 -11.20 -9.36
CA LEU A 31 -13.72 -11.47 -9.28
C LEU A 31 -14.48 -10.84 -10.46
N PRO A 32 -15.75 -11.26 -10.71
CA PRO A 32 -16.59 -10.60 -11.71
C PRO A 32 -16.72 -9.09 -11.51
N THR A 33 -16.79 -8.64 -10.25
CA THR A 33 -16.87 -7.22 -9.88
C THR A 33 -15.57 -6.45 -10.06
N ASP A 34 -14.46 -7.14 -10.34
CA ASP A 34 -13.16 -6.52 -10.52
C ASP A 34 -12.94 -6.12 -12.00
N GLN A 35 -13.80 -6.57 -12.92
CA GLN A 35 -13.61 -6.40 -14.37
C GLN A 35 -14.17 -5.05 -14.87
N ASP A 36 -13.53 -4.50 -15.89
CA ASP A 36 -14.07 -3.43 -16.72
C ASP A 36 -14.82 -3.98 -17.96
N ILE A 37 -15.30 -3.07 -18.80
CA ILE A 37 -16.01 -3.41 -20.04
C ILE A 37 -15.15 -4.17 -21.06
N LEU A 38 -13.82 -4.07 -20.98
CA LEU A 38 -12.87 -4.77 -21.82
C LEU A 38 -12.49 -6.15 -21.26
N ARG A 39 -13.13 -6.56 -20.16
CA ARG A 39 -12.88 -7.85 -19.47
C ARG A 39 -11.46 -7.97 -18.93
N HIS A 40 -10.87 -6.84 -18.55
CA HIS A 40 -9.65 -6.77 -17.77
C HIS A 40 -9.97 -6.27 -16.37
N MET A 41 -9.10 -6.58 -15.40
CA MET A 41 -9.24 -5.98 -14.08
C MET A 41 -9.15 -4.47 -14.20
N ASN A 42 -10.17 -3.78 -13.72
CA ASN A 42 -10.25 -2.33 -13.76
C ASN A 42 -9.04 -1.70 -13.06
N ASN A 43 -8.47 -0.65 -13.66
CA ASN A 43 -7.26 0.00 -13.14
C ASN A 43 -7.40 0.48 -11.68
N GLY A 44 -8.55 1.03 -11.29
CA GLY A 44 -8.82 1.48 -9.92
C GLY A 44 -8.95 0.32 -8.92
N VAL A 45 -9.29 -0.89 -9.40
CA VAL A 45 -9.33 -2.09 -8.57
C VAL A 45 -7.92 -2.50 -8.14
N TYR A 46 -6.88 -2.29 -8.95
CA TYR A 46 -5.50 -2.55 -8.50
C TYR A 46 -5.18 -1.75 -7.23
N LEU A 47 -5.46 -0.44 -7.22
CA LEU A 47 -5.21 0.41 -6.05
C LEU A 47 -6.05 -0.02 -4.83
N SER A 48 -7.30 -0.41 -5.06
CA SER A 48 -8.16 -0.99 -4.01
C SER A 48 -7.61 -2.29 -3.42
N ILE A 49 -7.01 -3.15 -4.23
CA ILE A 49 -6.38 -4.40 -3.79
C ILE A 49 -5.06 -4.14 -3.06
N MET A 50 -4.30 -3.15 -3.52
CA MET A 50 -3.08 -2.68 -2.86
C MET A 50 -3.38 -2.23 -1.43
N ASP A 51 -4.47 -1.49 -1.19
CA ASP A 51 -4.94 -1.16 0.17
C ASP A 51 -5.13 -2.39 1.05
N ILE A 52 -5.84 -3.42 0.54
CA ILE A 52 -6.10 -4.64 1.30
C ILE A 52 -4.78 -5.37 1.65
N ALA A 53 -3.86 -5.44 0.68
CA ALA A 53 -2.55 -6.05 0.90
C ALA A 53 -1.67 -5.24 1.88
N ARG A 54 -1.78 -3.90 1.90
CA ARG A 54 -1.13 -3.07 2.93
C ARG A 54 -1.69 -3.35 4.31
N PHE A 55 -3.01 -3.55 4.44
CA PHE A 55 -3.58 -3.97 5.71
C PHE A 55 -3.06 -5.34 6.14
N ASP A 56 -2.94 -6.33 5.24
CA ASP A 56 -2.32 -7.63 5.56
C ASP A 56 -0.89 -7.45 6.09
N LEU A 57 -0.06 -6.63 5.42
CA LEU A 57 1.28 -6.27 5.89
C LEU A 57 1.24 -5.69 7.32
N LEU A 58 0.41 -4.68 7.59
CA LEU A 58 0.32 -4.05 8.91
C LEU A 58 -0.14 -5.02 10.01
N HIS A 59 -1.05 -5.94 9.71
CA HIS A 59 -1.52 -6.93 10.68
C HIS A 59 -0.44 -7.98 11.00
N ARG A 60 0.25 -8.49 9.97
CA ARG A 60 1.25 -9.56 10.10
C ARG A 60 2.56 -9.08 10.71
N THR A 61 2.88 -7.80 10.54
CA THR A 61 4.01 -7.13 11.20
C THR A 61 3.70 -6.68 12.62
N GLY A 62 2.43 -6.72 13.06
CA GLY A 62 2.01 -6.23 14.38
C GLY A 62 1.89 -4.71 14.50
N ILE A 63 2.32 -3.96 13.48
CA ILE A 63 2.22 -2.50 13.41
C ILE A 63 0.78 -2.02 13.59
N TRP A 64 -0.21 -2.75 13.04
CA TRP A 64 -1.62 -2.38 13.20
C TRP A 64 -2.07 -2.35 14.66
N ALA A 65 -1.59 -3.29 15.49
CA ALA A 65 -1.93 -3.32 16.92
C ALA A 65 -1.35 -2.11 17.66
N ILE A 66 -0.12 -1.70 17.32
CA ILE A 66 0.53 -0.50 17.86
C ILE A 66 -0.28 0.74 17.52
N PHE A 67 -0.71 0.87 16.25
CA PHE A 67 -1.51 2.00 15.80
C PHE A 67 -2.86 2.07 16.51
N LEU A 68 -3.56 0.95 16.64
CA LEU A 68 -4.81 0.91 17.39
C LEU A 68 -4.63 1.34 18.85
N ALA A 69 -3.60 0.84 19.53
CA ALA A 69 -3.31 1.20 20.93
C ALA A 69 -3.00 2.70 21.11
N LYS A 70 -2.37 3.33 20.10
CA LYS A 70 -2.03 4.75 20.10
C LYS A 70 -3.11 5.65 19.47
N GLY A 71 -4.21 5.08 18.97
CA GLY A 71 -5.25 5.81 18.27
C GLY A 71 -4.76 6.45 16.96
N TRP A 72 -3.82 5.80 16.28
CA TRP A 72 -3.28 6.22 14.99
C TRP A 72 -3.97 5.49 13.83
N TYR A 73 -4.03 6.13 12.68
CA TYR A 73 -4.56 5.52 11.46
C TYR A 73 -3.80 6.00 10.20
N PRO A 74 -3.58 5.10 9.22
CA PRO A 74 -2.91 5.45 7.97
C PRO A 74 -3.84 6.24 7.05
N VAL A 75 -3.24 7.14 6.28
CA VAL A 75 -3.86 7.87 5.18
C VAL A 75 -2.90 7.90 4.00
N VAL A 76 -3.39 7.54 2.82
CA VAL A 76 -2.63 7.67 1.56
C VAL A 76 -2.64 9.14 1.15
N VAL A 77 -1.46 9.69 0.88
CA VAL A 77 -1.30 11.07 0.39
C VAL A 77 -1.18 11.10 -1.13
N SER A 78 -0.41 10.16 -1.68
CA SER A 78 -0.28 9.96 -3.11
C SER A 78 0.08 8.51 -3.40
N GLU A 79 -0.32 8.04 -4.57
CA GLU A 79 0.06 6.74 -5.08
C GLU A 79 0.27 6.82 -6.60
N THR A 80 1.22 6.04 -7.11
CA THR A 80 1.49 5.89 -8.53
C THR A 80 1.57 4.41 -8.86
N ILE A 81 1.12 4.03 -10.05
CA ILE A 81 1.08 2.63 -10.50
C ILE A 81 1.43 2.54 -11.98
N SER A 82 2.17 1.51 -12.34
CA SER A 82 2.51 1.13 -13.71
C SER A 82 1.98 -0.27 -14.00
N PHE A 83 1.40 -0.43 -15.20
CA PHE A 83 0.80 -1.68 -15.65
C PHE A 83 1.65 -2.29 -16.77
N ARG A 84 2.03 -3.55 -16.62
CA ARG A 84 2.77 -4.33 -17.62
C ARG A 84 1.86 -5.36 -18.31
N LYS A 85 1.01 -6.05 -17.56
CA LYS A 85 0.06 -7.06 -18.06
C LYS A 85 -1.27 -6.97 -17.33
N SER A 86 -2.35 -7.21 -18.05
CA SER A 86 -3.71 -7.24 -17.48
C SER A 86 -4.00 -8.56 -16.79
N LEU A 87 -4.68 -8.48 -15.65
CA LEU A 87 -5.34 -9.61 -15.01
C LEU A 87 -6.77 -9.76 -15.56
N THR A 88 -7.23 -10.99 -15.76
CA THR A 88 -8.59 -11.29 -16.26
C THR A 88 -9.34 -12.21 -15.30
N LEU A 89 -10.68 -12.24 -15.42
CA LEU A 89 -11.57 -13.01 -14.56
C LEU A 89 -11.04 -14.42 -14.18
N GLY A 90 -11.15 -14.76 -12.88
CA GLY A 90 -10.72 -16.05 -12.35
C GLY A 90 -9.21 -16.24 -12.18
N GLN A 91 -8.37 -15.30 -12.63
CA GLN A 91 -6.92 -15.41 -12.42
C GLN A 91 -6.55 -15.21 -10.95
N ARG A 92 -5.78 -16.15 -10.43
CA ARG A 92 -5.12 -16.04 -9.12
C ARG A 92 -3.81 -15.27 -9.26
N PHE A 93 -3.53 -14.42 -8.29
CA PHE A 93 -2.30 -13.61 -8.23
C PHE A 93 -1.89 -13.36 -6.78
N THR A 94 -0.64 -12.92 -6.60
CA THR A 94 -0.10 -12.53 -5.30
C THR A 94 0.23 -11.04 -5.35
N VAL A 95 -0.11 -10.31 -4.29
CA VAL A 95 0.45 -8.97 -4.08
C VAL A 95 1.59 -9.08 -3.08
N GLU A 96 2.78 -8.73 -3.53
CA GLU A 96 3.94 -8.55 -2.67
C GLU A 96 3.96 -7.10 -2.17
N SER A 97 4.10 -6.88 -0.87
CA SER A 97 4.09 -5.53 -0.25
C SER A 97 5.26 -5.37 0.70
N ARG A 98 6.00 -4.27 0.60
CA ARG A 98 7.12 -3.96 1.51
C ARG A 98 7.24 -2.47 1.78
N ILE A 99 7.67 -2.12 2.99
CA ILE A 99 8.06 -0.75 3.35
C ILE A 99 9.41 -0.46 2.69
N LEU A 100 9.49 0.61 1.90
CA LEU A 100 10.74 1.08 1.29
C LEU A 100 11.54 1.99 2.21
N GLY A 101 10.85 2.78 3.02
CA GLY A 101 11.46 3.72 3.96
C GLY A 101 10.60 4.94 4.20
N PHE A 102 11.24 6.00 4.65
CA PHE A 102 10.58 7.19 5.16
C PHE A 102 11.28 8.45 4.60
N ASP A 103 10.51 9.50 4.32
CA ASP A 103 11.02 10.87 4.24
C ASP A 103 10.82 11.56 5.61
N GLU A 104 10.94 12.89 5.71
CA GLU A 104 10.71 13.63 6.96
C GLU A 104 9.25 13.55 7.50
N LYS A 105 8.29 13.17 6.65
CA LYS A 105 6.84 13.37 6.87
C LYS A 105 5.99 12.11 6.61
N ALA A 106 6.50 11.11 5.90
CA ALA A 106 5.71 10.06 5.28
C ALA A 106 6.49 8.75 5.14
N VAL A 107 5.73 7.65 5.10
CA VAL A 107 6.23 6.31 4.79
C VAL A 107 6.00 5.99 3.31
N TYR A 108 6.92 5.25 2.71
CA TYR A 108 6.84 4.77 1.35
C TYR A 108 6.69 3.24 1.33
N VAL A 109 5.74 2.75 0.56
CA VAL A 109 5.45 1.32 0.39
C VAL A 109 5.51 0.99 -1.09
N GLU A 110 6.20 -0.10 -1.44
CA GLU A 110 6.16 -0.69 -2.76
C GLU A 110 5.24 -1.92 -2.75
N GLN A 111 4.42 -2.06 -3.78
CA GLN A 111 3.66 -3.28 -3.99
C GLN A 111 3.69 -3.74 -5.44
N ARG A 112 3.72 -5.06 -5.63
CA ARG A 112 3.81 -5.72 -6.93
C ARG A 112 2.73 -6.78 -7.06
N PHE A 113 2.01 -6.76 -8.18
CA PHE A 113 1.11 -7.83 -8.59
C PHE A 113 1.93 -8.88 -9.33
N VAL A 114 1.96 -10.09 -8.81
CA VAL A 114 2.82 -11.17 -9.30
C VAL A 114 2.00 -12.41 -9.65
N ARG A 115 2.31 -13.01 -10.80
CA ARG A 115 1.80 -14.32 -11.23
C ARG A 115 2.93 -15.16 -11.79
N PRO A 116 2.85 -16.50 -11.72
CA PRO A 116 3.78 -17.36 -12.44
C PRO A 116 3.62 -17.17 -13.95
N ASP A 117 4.74 -17.12 -14.66
CA ASP A 117 4.80 -17.23 -16.12
C ASP A 117 4.60 -18.70 -16.58
N ALA A 118 4.85 -18.97 -17.86
CA ALA A 118 4.68 -20.30 -18.44
C ALA A 118 5.62 -21.35 -17.83
N ASP A 119 6.80 -20.93 -17.38
CA ASP A 119 7.81 -21.78 -16.76
C ASP A 119 7.67 -21.85 -15.22
N GLY A 120 6.67 -21.15 -14.68
CA GLY A 120 6.38 -21.09 -13.24
C GLY A 120 7.18 -20.02 -12.48
N ALA A 121 8.00 -19.21 -13.16
CA ALA A 121 8.78 -18.15 -12.54
C ALA A 121 7.88 -16.93 -12.22
N PRO A 122 8.13 -16.22 -11.11
CA PRO A 122 7.32 -15.07 -10.72
C PRO A 122 7.51 -13.90 -11.69
N GLU A 123 6.41 -13.44 -12.29
CA GLU A 123 6.39 -12.32 -13.21
C GLU A 123 5.52 -11.17 -12.66
N VAL A 124 6.02 -9.93 -12.78
CA VAL A 124 5.30 -8.71 -12.40
C VAL A 124 4.27 -8.32 -13.47
N TYR A 125 3.03 -8.13 -13.05
CA TYR A 125 1.91 -7.67 -13.87
C TYR A 125 1.67 -6.17 -13.71
N ALA A 126 1.81 -5.67 -12.48
CA ALA A 126 1.70 -4.25 -12.16
C ALA A 126 2.57 -3.94 -10.94
N GLN A 127 3.06 -2.71 -10.84
CA GLN A 127 3.87 -2.23 -9.74
C GLN A 127 3.37 -0.85 -9.33
N GLY A 128 3.15 -0.66 -8.04
CA GLY A 128 2.77 0.64 -7.52
C GLY A 128 3.55 1.03 -6.27
N PHE A 129 3.59 2.33 -6.05
CA PHE A 129 4.29 2.98 -4.96
C PHE A 129 3.34 3.92 -4.26
N ILE A 130 3.37 3.90 -2.93
CA ILE A 130 2.44 4.64 -2.10
C ILE A 130 3.22 5.46 -1.11
N ARG A 131 2.82 6.72 -1.00
CA ARG A 131 3.24 7.61 0.05
C ARG A 131 2.11 7.78 1.05
N GLY A 132 2.33 7.31 2.27
CA GLY A 132 1.37 7.35 3.36
C GLY A 132 1.81 8.25 4.50
N ARG A 133 0.83 8.80 5.21
CA ARG A 133 1.02 9.46 6.51
C ARG A 133 0.18 8.76 7.56
N PHE A 134 0.48 9.02 8.83
CA PHE A 134 -0.34 8.57 9.95
C PHE A 134 -0.93 9.77 10.66
N LEU A 135 -2.21 9.68 11.01
CA LEU A 135 -2.94 10.71 11.72
C LEU A 135 -3.37 10.19 13.09
N LYS A 136 -3.51 11.11 14.04
CA LYS A 136 -4.00 10.81 15.39
C LYS A 136 -5.50 11.06 15.45
N ARG A 137 -6.28 10.19 16.09
CA ARG A 137 -7.72 10.41 16.31
C ARG A 137 -8.02 11.71 17.08
N GLY A 138 -7.11 12.12 17.96
CA GLY A 138 -7.19 13.40 18.68
C GLY A 138 -6.83 14.64 17.84
N GLY A 139 -6.52 14.47 16.56
CA GLY A 139 -6.06 15.53 15.67
C GLY A 139 -4.54 15.59 15.55
N GLY A 140 -4.07 16.02 14.37
CA GLY A 140 -2.64 16.14 14.05
C GLY A 140 -2.06 14.94 13.33
N VAL A 141 -0.82 15.12 12.87
CA VAL A 141 -0.03 14.13 12.15
C VAL A 141 0.91 13.44 13.14
N VAL A 142 1.19 12.16 12.93
CA VAL A 142 2.24 11.42 13.64
C VAL A 142 3.58 11.74 12.96
N THR A 143 4.56 12.21 13.73
CA THR A 143 5.89 12.48 13.18
C THR A 143 6.63 11.18 12.91
N ILE A 144 7.69 11.24 12.09
CA ILE A 144 8.51 10.06 11.82
C ILE A 144 9.23 9.59 13.09
N ASP A 145 9.70 10.51 13.93
CA ASP A 145 10.31 10.17 15.23
C ASP A 145 9.32 9.38 16.12
N GLU A 146 8.07 9.85 16.25
CA GLU A 146 7.03 9.14 17.00
C GLU A 146 6.77 7.74 16.41
N LEU A 147 6.78 7.64 15.09
CA LEU A 147 6.57 6.38 14.38
C LEU A 147 7.73 5.40 14.62
N THR A 148 8.98 5.86 14.52
CA THR A 148 10.18 5.02 14.74
C THR A 148 10.34 4.63 16.19
N ASP A 149 9.97 5.49 17.14
CA ASP A 149 9.95 5.14 18.56
C ASP A 149 8.92 4.05 18.86
N ALA A 150 7.79 4.05 18.14
CA ALA A 150 6.71 3.07 18.32
C ALA A 150 6.98 1.75 17.61
N VAL A 151 7.53 1.79 16.40
CA VAL A 151 7.71 0.63 15.51
C VAL A 151 9.15 0.07 15.62
N GLY A 152 10.05 0.78 16.28
CA GLY A 152 11.46 0.39 16.42
C GLY A 152 12.33 0.95 15.30
N ALA A 153 13.65 0.80 15.50
CA ALA A 153 14.66 1.39 14.63
C ALA A 153 14.52 0.93 13.16
N VAL A 154 14.71 1.89 12.26
CA VAL A 154 14.74 1.65 10.81
C VAL A 154 16.13 1.11 10.44
N PRO A 155 16.25 -0.06 9.79
CA PRO A 155 17.53 -0.54 9.28
C PRO A 155 18.12 0.43 8.25
N ALA A 156 19.43 0.60 8.24
CA ALA A 156 20.11 1.49 7.29
C ALA A 156 19.91 1.09 5.80
N SER A 157 19.54 -0.17 5.54
CA SER A 157 19.21 -0.66 4.19
C SER A 157 17.85 -0.19 3.68
N VAL A 158 17.01 0.38 4.53
CA VAL A 158 15.66 0.84 4.20
C VAL A 158 15.75 2.30 3.76
N THR A 159 15.89 2.49 2.45
CA THR A 159 16.05 3.81 1.82
C THR A 159 15.02 4.02 0.72
N VAL A 160 14.45 5.22 0.67
CA VAL A 160 13.53 5.62 -0.41
C VAL A 160 14.35 5.98 -1.66
N PRO A 161 14.08 5.36 -2.82
CA PRO A 161 14.69 5.76 -4.09
C PRO A 161 14.49 7.24 -4.40
N HIS A 162 15.53 7.91 -4.93
CA HIS A 162 15.52 9.36 -5.16
C HIS A 162 14.33 9.83 -6.01
N TRP A 163 14.03 9.12 -7.10
CA TRP A 163 12.91 9.45 -7.99
C TRP A 163 11.54 9.47 -7.28
N LEU A 164 11.36 8.70 -6.20
CA LEU A 164 10.12 8.72 -5.41
C LEU A 164 10.01 9.98 -4.54
N LEU A 165 11.15 10.51 -4.08
CA LEU A 165 11.20 11.76 -3.34
C LEU A 165 10.84 12.93 -4.26
N GLU A 166 11.43 12.97 -5.45
CA GLU A 166 11.11 13.94 -6.50
C GLU A 166 9.63 13.85 -6.90
N TRP A 167 9.17 12.66 -7.30
CA TRP A 167 7.77 12.41 -7.64
C TRP A 167 6.82 12.89 -6.55
N SER A 168 7.12 12.60 -5.28
CA SER A 168 6.26 13.00 -4.17
C SER A 168 6.16 14.50 -3.93
N THR A 169 7.17 15.25 -4.39
CA THR A 169 7.19 16.71 -4.36
C THR A 169 6.36 17.25 -5.52
N ASP A 170 6.55 16.69 -6.71
CA ASP A 170 5.88 17.13 -7.94
C ASP A 170 4.36 16.92 -7.91
N VAL A 171 3.89 15.84 -7.28
CA VAL A 171 2.44 15.53 -7.19
C VAL A 171 1.77 16.06 -5.92
N ALA A 172 2.45 16.89 -5.13
CA ALA A 172 1.93 17.34 -3.86
C ALA A 172 0.74 18.31 -4.04
N MET A 173 -0.43 17.91 -3.51
CA MET A 173 -1.59 18.79 -3.45
C MET A 173 -1.46 19.81 -2.31
N PRO A 174 -2.09 21.00 -2.44
CA PRO A 174 -2.20 21.94 -1.32
C PRO A 174 -2.78 21.28 -0.07
N ALA A 175 -2.36 21.78 1.10
CA ALA A 175 -2.90 21.28 2.36
C ALA A 175 -4.43 21.44 2.42
N THR A 176 -5.13 20.56 3.13
CA THR A 176 -6.61 20.56 3.20
C THR A 176 -7.24 21.89 3.64
N ARG A 177 -6.50 22.73 4.39
CA ARG A 177 -6.97 24.06 4.84
C ARG A 177 -6.59 25.20 3.87
N ALA A 178 -5.74 24.93 2.88
CA ALA A 178 -5.39 25.89 1.86
C ALA A 178 -6.47 25.92 0.76
N ALA A 179 -6.57 27.03 0.05
CA ALA A 179 -7.43 27.12 -1.12
C ALA A 179 -6.89 26.23 -2.25
N ALA A 180 -7.78 25.46 -2.89
CA ALA A 180 -7.49 24.64 -4.07
C ALA A 180 -8.70 24.70 -5.01
N PRO A 181 -8.91 25.81 -5.74
CA PRO A 181 -10.07 25.97 -6.60
C PRO A 181 -9.98 25.02 -7.80
N SER A 182 -11.11 24.43 -8.19
CA SER A 182 -11.21 23.56 -9.38
C SER A 182 -11.33 24.42 -10.64
N LEU A 183 -10.20 24.93 -11.12
CA LEU A 183 -10.11 25.72 -12.34
C LEU A 183 -9.42 24.87 -13.42
N TRP A 184 -10.10 24.73 -14.56
CA TRP A 184 -9.59 24.06 -15.75
C TRP A 184 -9.48 25.14 -16.83
N GLU A 185 -8.27 25.67 -17.05
CA GLU A 185 -7.96 26.56 -18.18
C GLU A 185 -7.73 25.76 -19.47
#